data_AF-A0A0R2B2U1-F1
#
_entry.id   AF-A0A0R2B2U1-F1
#
_cell.length_a   1.000
_cell.length_b   1.000
_cell.length_c   1.000
_cell.angle_alpha   90.00
_cell.angle_beta   90.00
_cell.angle_gamma   90.00
#
_symmetry.space_group_name_H-M   'P 1'
#
loop_
_entity.id
_entity.type
_entity.pdbx_description
1 polymer ?
#
loop_
_entity_poly.entity_id
_entity_poly.type
_entity_poly.pdbx_seq_one_letter_code
_entity_poly.pdbx_strand_id
1 'polypeptide(L)'
;MTKEYEKPTETFRPNNKKNAEETRAYAGSLSTTGRLMSYNDQLKESLKRGIYFTKVLDELINTDDKNILLESVMTLTDYRLDTAYLIFPQQYSRADYYLIFLNRLLQLHQNEQVILQSSDHQNELYHEFPGINMEGYFTFKIDENMREGAYYVDKSTGARLFYINFKRQLIRFNSQALTDLLVVDYSEKFDYKTVKRFETYLVAIGKYFKEDYGFDVDFNLLDASNNASYQISSADEPREALDKLFIISADAGYMLVAGESGRAVLQLKNNVVVSILRQAEHDDLNNASWVIKVQDEGHKVAWFDILYKYEFIKDWYLDNLTSLAIKSDERFF
;
A
#
# COMPACT_ATOMS: atom_id res chain seq x y z
N MET A 1 41.09 10.82 -48.91
CA MET A 1 40.10 11.11 -47.85
C MET A 1 39.50 9.78 -47.42
N THR A 2 39.73 9.37 -46.17
CA THR A 2 38.84 8.50 -45.38
C THR A 2 39.42 8.44 -43.96
N LYS A 3 39.12 9.46 -43.16
CA LYS A 3 39.25 9.42 -41.69
C LYS A 3 37.94 8.88 -41.14
N GLU A 4 37.76 7.57 -41.23
CA GLU A 4 36.77 6.84 -40.45
C GLU A 4 37.53 5.75 -39.71
N TYR A 5 37.23 5.51 -38.44
CA TYR A 5 37.84 4.54 -37.53
C TYR A 5 39.01 4.97 -36.63
N GLU A 6 38.96 6.15 -36.03
CA GLU A 6 39.48 6.27 -34.65
C GLU A 6 38.47 7.07 -33.83
N LYS A 7 37.55 6.37 -33.16
CA LYS A 7 36.92 6.98 -31.99
C LYS A 7 38.06 7.28 -31.02
N PRO A 8 38.29 8.54 -30.62
CA PRO A 8 39.34 8.87 -29.66
C PRO A 8 39.15 8.01 -28.41
N THR A 9 40.25 7.66 -27.74
CA THR A 9 40.18 6.94 -26.47
C THR A 9 39.29 7.72 -25.50
N GLU A 10 38.07 7.24 -25.31
CA GLU A 10 37.17 7.80 -24.32
C GLU A 10 37.72 7.43 -22.95
N THR A 11 38.23 8.43 -22.24
CA THR A 11 38.59 8.23 -20.84
C THR A 11 37.29 8.10 -20.07
N PHE A 12 36.92 6.87 -19.72
CA PHE A 12 35.72 6.60 -18.94
C PHE A 12 35.79 7.40 -17.63
N ARG A 13 34.79 8.28 -17.42
CA ARG A 13 34.66 9.08 -16.20
C ARG A 13 33.46 8.54 -15.41
N PRO A 14 33.63 8.18 -14.14
CA PRO A 14 32.52 7.64 -13.36
C PRO A 14 31.36 8.63 -13.28
N ASN A 15 30.14 8.12 -13.48
CA ASN A 15 28.93 8.92 -13.73
C ASN A 15 28.39 9.72 -12.53
N ASN A 16 29.08 9.72 -11.38
CA ASN A 16 28.58 10.36 -10.17
C ASN A 16 29.60 11.31 -9.54
N LYS A 17 29.27 12.61 -9.45
CA LYS A 17 30.20 13.68 -9.00
C LYS A 17 30.77 13.45 -7.59
N LYS A 18 29.98 12.87 -6.67
CA LYS A 18 30.43 12.57 -5.29
C LYS A 18 31.42 11.40 -5.24
N ASN A 19 31.16 10.31 -5.95
CA ASN A 19 32.11 9.18 -6.02
C ASN A 19 33.34 9.53 -6.87
N ALA A 20 33.20 10.47 -7.82
CA ALA A 20 34.31 10.89 -8.66
C ALA A 20 35.43 11.58 -7.87
N GLU A 21 35.15 12.27 -6.76
CA GLU A 21 36.19 12.95 -5.97
C GLU A 21 37.03 11.98 -5.12
N GLU A 22 36.39 11.03 -4.42
CA GLU A 22 37.11 9.98 -3.66
C GLU A 22 37.88 9.03 -4.59
N THR A 23 37.28 8.64 -5.71
CA THR A 23 37.95 7.77 -6.70
C THR A 23 39.09 8.50 -7.42
N ARG A 24 39.00 9.83 -7.63
CA ARG A 24 40.10 10.63 -8.20
C ARG A 24 41.28 10.78 -7.25
N ALA A 25 41.03 10.93 -5.94
CA ALA A 25 42.09 10.98 -4.93
C ALA A 25 42.88 9.66 -4.89
N TYR A 26 42.20 8.52 -5.02
CA TYR A 26 42.83 7.19 -5.07
C TYR A 26 43.48 6.86 -6.43
N ALA A 27 42.88 7.31 -7.55
CA ALA A 27 43.44 7.11 -8.90
C ALA A 27 44.65 8.02 -9.21
N GLY A 28 44.82 9.12 -8.48
CA GLY A 28 45.94 10.04 -8.60
C GLY A 28 47.30 9.45 -8.19
N SER A 29 47.31 8.41 -7.34
CA SER A 29 48.52 7.76 -6.82
C SER A 29 48.88 6.43 -7.50
N LEU A 30 48.01 5.91 -8.38
CA LEU A 30 48.21 4.63 -9.07
C LEU A 30 49.01 4.79 -10.36
N SER A 31 49.97 3.89 -10.57
CA SER A 31 50.66 3.72 -11.86
C SER A 31 49.65 3.37 -12.97
N THR A 32 50.02 3.58 -14.24
CA THR A 32 49.16 3.23 -15.39
C THR A 32 48.67 1.78 -15.33
N THR A 33 49.55 0.84 -14.94
CA THR A 33 49.19 -0.56 -14.71
C THR A 33 48.17 -0.71 -13.57
N GLY A 34 48.35 -0.01 -12.46
CA GLY A 34 47.39 0.00 -11.34
C GLY A 34 46.02 0.55 -11.74
N ARG A 35 45.96 1.57 -12.60
CA ARG A 35 44.69 2.09 -13.15
C ARG A 35 43.99 1.07 -14.06
N LEU A 36 44.74 0.37 -14.91
CA LEU A 36 44.18 -0.68 -15.79
C LEU A 36 43.66 -1.88 -14.99
N MET A 37 44.39 -2.30 -13.94
CA MET A 37 43.93 -3.37 -13.05
C MET A 37 42.65 -2.95 -12.30
N SER A 38 42.65 -1.76 -11.71
CA SER A 38 41.49 -1.22 -11.02
C SER A 38 40.25 -1.13 -11.92
N TYR A 39 40.42 -0.66 -13.17
CA TYR A 39 39.34 -0.63 -14.15
C TYR A 39 38.79 -2.04 -14.45
N ASN A 40 39.66 -3.01 -14.71
CA ASN A 40 39.27 -4.40 -14.99
C ASN A 40 38.52 -5.03 -13.80
N ASP A 41 38.97 -4.77 -12.58
CA ASP A 41 38.33 -5.30 -11.38
C ASP A 41 36.93 -4.68 -11.15
N GLN A 42 36.76 -3.39 -11.44
CA GLN A 42 35.46 -2.71 -11.38
C GLN A 42 34.48 -3.22 -12.43
N LEU A 43 34.96 -3.55 -13.64
CA LEU A 43 34.13 -4.21 -14.65
C LEU A 43 33.68 -5.60 -14.22
N LYS A 44 34.60 -6.43 -13.69
CA LYS A 44 34.27 -7.76 -13.18
C LYS A 44 33.25 -7.69 -12.04
N GLU A 45 33.40 -6.72 -11.14
CA GLU A 45 32.45 -6.49 -10.05
C GLU A 45 31.08 -6.06 -10.58
N SER A 46 31.04 -5.16 -11.57
CA SER A 46 29.79 -4.72 -12.19
C SER A 46 29.06 -5.88 -12.89
N LEU A 47 29.79 -6.77 -13.57
CA LEU A 47 29.20 -7.96 -14.19
C LEU A 47 28.68 -8.96 -13.15
N LYS A 48 29.43 -9.19 -12.06
CA LYS A 48 28.96 -10.03 -10.95
C LYS A 48 27.69 -9.48 -10.32
N ARG A 49 27.59 -8.15 -10.18
CA ARG A 49 26.38 -7.49 -9.69
C ARG A 49 25.18 -7.70 -10.59
N GLY A 50 25.38 -7.64 -11.91
CA GLY A 50 24.35 -7.94 -12.90
C GLY A 50 23.88 -9.40 -12.80
N ILE A 51 24.80 -10.36 -12.71
CA ILE A 51 24.47 -11.79 -12.58
C ILE A 51 23.68 -12.06 -11.28
N TYR A 52 24.09 -11.44 -10.16
CA TYR A 52 23.38 -11.59 -8.91
C TYR A 52 21.98 -10.97 -8.98
N PHE A 53 21.87 -9.78 -9.57
CA PHE A 53 20.58 -9.13 -9.79
C PHE A 53 19.61 -9.99 -10.59
N THR A 54 20.05 -10.55 -11.73
CA THR A 54 19.19 -11.41 -12.55
C THR A 54 18.76 -12.64 -11.78
N LYS A 55 19.65 -13.24 -10.99
CA LYS A 55 19.31 -14.38 -10.12
C LYS A 55 18.18 -14.04 -9.14
N VAL A 56 18.28 -12.91 -8.43
CA VAL A 56 17.26 -12.50 -7.45
C VAL A 56 15.95 -12.12 -8.15
N LEU A 57 16.02 -11.52 -9.35
CA LEU A 57 14.84 -11.25 -10.17
C LEU A 57 14.16 -12.54 -10.64
N ASP A 58 14.93 -13.55 -11.04
CA ASP A 58 14.41 -14.87 -11.41
C ASP A 58 13.70 -15.53 -10.22
N GLU A 59 14.26 -15.41 -9.01
CA GLU A 59 13.65 -15.87 -7.76
C GLU A 59 12.33 -15.12 -7.50
N LEU A 60 12.31 -13.78 -7.60
CA LEU A 60 11.08 -12.99 -7.43
C LEU A 60 9.97 -13.42 -8.41
N ILE A 61 10.31 -13.68 -9.68
CA ILE A 61 9.31 -13.95 -10.73
C ILE A 61 8.85 -15.41 -10.73
N ASN A 62 9.70 -16.38 -10.38
CA ASN A 62 9.42 -17.79 -10.63
C ASN A 62 9.32 -18.67 -9.38
N THR A 63 9.68 -18.18 -8.19
CA THR A 63 9.60 -18.99 -6.97
C THR A 63 8.15 -19.31 -6.60
N ASP A 64 7.95 -20.53 -6.07
CA ASP A 64 6.73 -20.95 -5.36
C ASP A 64 6.92 -20.94 -3.84
N ASP A 65 8.15 -20.71 -3.35
CA ASP A 65 8.45 -20.53 -1.93
C ASP A 65 8.19 -19.07 -1.53
N LYS A 66 7.23 -18.90 -0.62
CA LYS A 66 6.79 -17.60 -0.09
C LYS A 66 7.93 -16.84 0.60
N ASN A 67 8.78 -17.51 1.37
CA ASN A 67 9.90 -16.84 2.06
C ASN A 67 10.93 -16.35 1.05
N ILE A 68 11.25 -17.16 0.04
CA ILE A 68 12.13 -16.75 -1.06
C ILE A 68 11.52 -15.55 -1.81
N LEU A 69 10.20 -15.52 -2.02
CA LEU A 69 9.51 -14.40 -2.65
C LEU A 69 9.72 -13.09 -1.86
N LEU A 70 9.52 -13.14 -0.53
CA LEU A 70 9.71 -11.98 0.34
C LEU A 70 11.18 -11.54 0.42
N GLU A 71 12.11 -12.48 0.58
CA GLU A 71 13.55 -12.18 0.60
C GLU A 71 14.03 -11.55 -0.71
N SER A 72 13.49 -12.02 -1.85
CA SER A 72 13.85 -11.51 -3.18
C SER A 72 13.41 -10.06 -3.36
N VAL A 73 12.16 -9.71 -3.00
CA VAL A 73 11.70 -8.32 -3.10
C VAL A 73 12.45 -7.41 -2.12
N MET A 74 12.73 -7.88 -0.90
CA MET A 74 13.52 -7.11 0.07
C MET A 74 14.92 -6.83 -0.46
N THR A 75 15.56 -7.84 -1.07
CA THR A 75 16.87 -7.68 -1.70
C THR A 75 16.80 -6.68 -2.86
N LEU A 76 15.90 -6.87 -3.82
CA LEU A 76 15.80 -6.01 -5.01
C LEU A 76 15.45 -4.56 -4.67
N THR A 77 14.63 -4.33 -3.65
CA THR A 77 14.25 -2.98 -3.25
C THR A 77 15.38 -2.18 -2.61
N ASP A 78 16.38 -2.84 -2.03
CA ASP A 78 17.59 -2.19 -1.50
C ASP A 78 18.80 -2.29 -2.46
N TYR A 79 18.68 -3.07 -3.54
CA TYR A 79 19.82 -3.40 -4.40
C TYR A 79 20.18 -2.26 -5.35
N ARG A 80 21.45 -1.87 -5.34
CA ARG A 80 22.01 -0.92 -6.30
C ARG A 80 22.76 -1.67 -7.40
N LEU A 81 22.10 -1.82 -8.54
CA LEU A 81 22.64 -2.47 -9.74
C LEU A 81 23.74 -1.62 -10.39
N ASP A 82 23.49 -0.32 -10.56
CA ASP A 82 24.44 0.59 -11.19
C ASP A 82 25.67 0.85 -10.35
N THR A 83 26.82 0.76 -11.01
CA THR A 83 28.10 1.14 -10.45
C THR A 83 28.55 2.48 -11.01
N ALA A 84 29.66 2.99 -10.50
CA ALA A 84 30.30 4.16 -11.11
C ALA A 84 30.81 3.86 -12.53
N TYR A 85 30.99 2.58 -12.88
CA TYR A 85 31.65 2.11 -14.11
C TYR A 85 30.72 1.50 -15.15
N LEU A 86 29.56 1.00 -14.73
CA LEU A 86 28.55 0.42 -15.61
C LEU A 86 27.17 0.88 -15.17
N ILE A 87 26.43 1.45 -16.12
CA ILE A 87 25.00 1.73 -15.97
C ILE A 87 24.24 0.72 -16.82
N PHE A 88 23.26 0.06 -16.22
CA PHE A 88 22.37 -0.84 -16.95
C PHE A 88 21.22 -0.02 -17.56
N PRO A 89 20.99 -0.07 -18.89
CA PRO A 89 20.09 0.87 -19.56
C PRO A 89 18.61 0.64 -19.29
N GLN A 90 18.21 -0.59 -18.94
CA GLN A 90 16.84 -0.94 -18.57
C GLN A 90 16.81 -1.51 -17.17
N GLN A 91 16.04 -0.88 -16.28
CA GLN A 91 15.89 -1.29 -14.90
C GLN A 91 14.46 -0.99 -14.45
N TYR A 92 13.88 -1.92 -13.72
CA TYR A 92 12.69 -1.63 -12.95
C TYR A 92 13.04 -0.69 -11.80
N SER A 93 12.14 0.25 -11.52
CA SER A 93 12.25 1.11 -10.36
C SER A 93 12.02 0.30 -9.09
N ARG A 94 12.41 0.88 -7.96
CA ARG A 94 12.13 0.27 -6.66
C ARG A 94 10.64 0.03 -6.43
N ALA A 95 9.77 0.93 -6.92
CA ALA A 95 8.32 0.79 -6.80
C ALA A 95 7.78 -0.39 -7.61
N ASP A 96 8.35 -0.64 -8.79
CA ASP A 96 7.95 -1.73 -9.68
C ASP A 96 8.15 -3.10 -9.01
N TYR A 97 9.21 -3.28 -8.21
CA TYR A 97 9.41 -4.53 -7.46
C TYR A 97 8.31 -4.82 -6.44
N TYR A 98 7.71 -3.79 -5.83
CA TYR A 98 6.54 -4.00 -4.96
C TYR A 98 5.32 -4.49 -5.76
N LEU A 99 5.11 -3.99 -6.98
CA LEU A 99 4.03 -4.46 -7.86
C LEU A 99 4.25 -5.90 -8.31
N ILE A 100 5.46 -6.22 -8.78
CA ILE A 100 5.83 -7.59 -9.17
C ILE A 100 5.60 -8.54 -8.00
N PHE A 101 6.06 -8.18 -6.80
CA PHE A 101 5.85 -8.96 -5.59
C PHE A 101 4.36 -9.18 -5.29
N LEU A 102 3.55 -8.12 -5.29
CA LEU A 102 2.11 -8.26 -5.02
C LEU A 102 1.44 -9.18 -6.04
N ASN A 103 1.75 -9.00 -7.32
CA ASN A 103 1.19 -9.84 -8.37
C ASN A 103 1.58 -11.32 -8.18
N ARG A 104 2.84 -11.58 -7.81
CA ARG A 104 3.32 -12.93 -7.49
C ARG A 104 2.68 -13.51 -6.24
N LEU A 105 2.52 -12.73 -5.17
CA LEU A 105 1.83 -13.16 -3.95
C LEU A 105 0.40 -13.63 -4.28
N LEU A 106 -0.34 -12.84 -5.07
CA LEU A 106 -1.70 -13.17 -5.50
C LEU A 106 -1.74 -14.42 -6.39
N GLN A 107 -0.76 -14.58 -7.28
CA GLN A 107 -0.58 -15.79 -8.10
C GLN A 107 -0.40 -17.05 -7.25
N LEU A 108 0.45 -17.01 -6.22
CA LEU A 108 0.66 -18.15 -5.31
C LEU A 108 -0.60 -18.54 -4.54
N HIS A 109 -1.52 -17.60 -4.32
CA HIS A 109 -2.83 -17.83 -3.71
C HIS A 109 -3.96 -18.07 -4.73
N GLN A 110 -3.64 -18.19 -6.03
CA GLN A 110 -4.62 -18.38 -7.11
C GLN A 110 -5.73 -17.32 -7.11
N ASN A 111 -5.40 -16.08 -6.71
CA ASN A 111 -6.34 -14.97 -6.56
C ASN A 111 -5.88 -13.74 -7.36
N GLU A 112 -5.53 -13.97 -8.62
CA GLU A 112 -5.19 -12.91 -9.56
C GLU A 112 -6.45 -12.12 -9.94
N GLN A 113 -6.62 -10.96 -9.32
CA GLN A 113 -7.71 -10.04 -9.65
C GLN A 113 -7.24 -8.80 -10.40
N VAL A 114 -5.94 -8.55 -10.47
CA VAL A 114 -5.33 -7.42 -11.19
C VAL A 114 -4.51 -7.92 -12.37
N ILE A 115 -4.33 -7.05 -13.34
CA ILE A 115 -3.44 -7.28 -14.48
C ILE A 115 -2.23 -6.37 -14.30
N LEU A 116 -1.03 -6.96 -14.23
CA LEU A 116 0.22 -6.22 -14.24
C LEU A 116 0.56 -5.81 -15.68
N GLN A 117 0.70 -4.50 -15.90
CA GLN A 117 1.00 -3.90 -17.19
C GLN A 117 2.29 -3.08 -17.12
N SER A 118 2.87 -2.77 -18.29
CA SER A 118 4.05 -1.93 -18.44
C SER A 118 3.72 -0.73 -19.33
N SER A 119 4.17 0.46 -18.95
CA SER A 119 4.04 1.67 -19.76
C SER A 119 5.39 2.14 -20.26
N ASP A 120 5.64 2.01 -21.56
CA ASP A 120 6.87 2.52 -22.20
C ASP A 120 6.96 4.06 -22.13
N HIS A 121 5.81 4.74 -22.12
CA HIS A 121 5.77 6.20 -22.05
C HIS A 121 6.14 6.73 -20.67
N GLN A 122 5.65 6.08 -19.61
CA GLN A 122 5.90 6.48 -18.22
C GLN A 122 7.14 5.78 -17.62
N ASN A 123 7.67 4.75 -18.27
CA ASN A 123 8.73 3.89 -17.76
C ASN A 123 8.41 3.32 -16.36
N GLU A 124 7.18 2.86 -16.16
CA GLU A 124 6.70 2.27 -14.90
C GLU A 124 5.85 1.02 -15.15
N LEU A 125 5.82 0.12 -14.17
CA LEU A 125 4.81 -0.92 -14.08
C LEU A 125 3.57 -0.38 -13.35
N TYR A 126 2.42 -0.98 -13.63
CA TYR A 126 1.17 -0.64 -12.97
C TYR A 126 0.17 -1.80 -12.93
N HIS A 127 -0.75 -1.74 -11.97
CA HIS A 127 -1.89 -2.65 -11.89
C HIS A 127 -3.14 -2.00 -12.48
N GLU A 128 -3.82 -2.74 -13.37
CA GLU A 128 -5.20 -2.48 -13.75
C GLU A 128 -6.14 -3.44 -13.02
N PHE A 129 -7.25 -2.93 -12.49
CA PHE A 129 -8.28 -3.76 -11.89
C PHE A 129 -9.50 -3.87 -12.82
N PRO A 130 -9.84 -5.07 -13.32
CA PRO A 130 -10.95 -5.25 -14.25
C PRO A 130 -12.30 -4.79 -13.66
N GLY A 131 -12.88 -3.79 -14.32
CA GLY A 131 -14.17 -3.18 -13.94
C GLY A 131 -14.05 -1.75 -13.44
N ILE A 132 -12.86 -1.31 -12.99
CA ILE A 132 -12.58 0.09 -12.60
C ILE A 132 -11.42 0.70 -13.39
N ASN A 133 -10.76 -0.08 -14.25
CA ASN A 133 -9.58 0.30 -15.03
C ASN A 133 -9.80 1.44 -16.04
N MET A 134 -11.03 1.90 -16.24
CA MET A 134 -11.31 3.12 -17.02
C MET A 134 -11.07 4.40 -16.21
N GLU A 135 -11.14 4.35 -14.88
CA GLU A 135 -11.00 5.52 -14.00
C GLU A 135 -9.56 5.76 -13.56
N GLY A 136 -8.68 4.78 -13.75
CA GLY A 136 -7.29 4.88 -13.35
C GLY A 136 -6.59 3.53 -13.27
N TYR A 137 -5.35 3.61 -12.81
CA TYR A 137 -4.48 2.48 -12.56
C TYR A 137 -3.71 2.70 -11.27
N PHE A 138 -3.15 1.62 -10.72
CA PHE A 138 -2.52 1.63 -9.42
C PHE A 138 -1.01 1.38 -9.53
N THR A 139 -0.23 2.10 -8.74
CA THR A 139 1.23 1.93 -8.67
C THR A 139 1.70 1.97 -7.23
N PHE A 140 2.95 1.59 -7.00
CA PHE A 140 3.62 1.95 -5.75
C PHE A 140 4.34 3.30 -5.88
N LYS A 141 4.38 4.03 -4.77
CA LYS A 141 5.17 5.26 -4.63
C LYS A 141 6.00 5.20 -3.37
N ILE A 142 7.27 5.58 -3.47
CA ILE A 142 8.19 5.66 -2.33
C ILE A 142 8.43 7.13 -2.04
N ASP A 143 8.05 7.55 -0.84
CA ASP A 143 8.25 8.92 -0.39
C ASP A 143 9.68 9.13 0.12
N GLU A 144 10.24 10.32 -0.12
CA GLU A 144 11.61 10.64 0.29
C GLU A 144 11.82 10.61 1.81
N ASN A 145 10.76 10.89 2.59
CA ASN A 145 10.75 10.90 4.04
C ASN A 145 10.47 9.52 4.65
N MET A 146 9.94 8.57 3.86
CA MET A 146 9.64 7.20 4.29
C MET A 146 10.21 6.18 3.31
N ARG A 147 11.53 6.26 3.10
CA ARG A 147 12.24 5.40 2.16
C ARG A 147 12.25 3.92 2.56
N GLU A 148 11.76 3.53 3.73
CA GLU A 148 11.78 2.12 4.14
C GLU A 148 10.56 1.32 3.66
N GLY A 149 9.53 2.00 3.18
CA GLY A 149 8.32 1.37 2.66
C GLY A 149 7.82 2.03 1.38
N ALA A 150 6.63 1.65 0.98
CA ALA A 150 5.97 2.16 -0.20
C ALA A 150 4.47 2.29 0.03
N TYR A 151 3.85 3.26 -0.65
CA TYR A 151 2.42 3.46 -0.68
C TYR A 151 1.84 2.85 -1.94
N TYR A 152 0.76 2.08 -1.83
CA TYR A 152 -0.05 1.70 -2.98
C TYR A 152 -1.02 2.83 -3.30
N VAL A 153 -0.94 3.35 -4.52
CA VAL A 153 -1.53 4.64 -4.90
C VAL A 153 -2.42 4.47 -6.13
N ASP A 154 -3.62 5.01 -6.05
CA ASP A 154 -4.41 5.31 -7.25
C ASP A 154 -3.82 6.52 -7.97
N LYS A 155 -3.41 6.34 -9.23
CA LYS A 155 -2.67 7.37 -9.97
C LYS A 155 -3.55 8.52 -10.46
N SER A 156 -4.85 8.31 -10.65
CA SER A 156 -5.74 9.37 -11.13
C SER A 156 -6.01 10.40 -10.02
N THR A 157 -6.22 9.94 -8.78
CA THR A 157 -6.50 10.79 -7.62
C THR A 157 -5.26 11.11 -6.77
N GLY A 158 -4.20 10.30 -6.85
CA GLY A 158 -3.06 10.35 -5.94
C GLY A 158 -3.35 9.74 -4.55
N ALA A 159 -4.52 9.13 -4.36
CA ALA A 159 -4.94 8.55 -3.09
C ALA A 159 -4.02 7.39 -2.67
N ARG A 160 -3.42 7.50 -1.47
CA ARG A 160 -2.54 6.49 -0.87
C ARG A 160 -3.37 5.49 -0.09
N LEU A 161 -3.73 4.36 -0.70
CA LEU A 161 -4.68 3.41 -0.15
C LEU A 161 -4.13 2.62 1.03
N PHE A 162 -2.87 2.20 0.96
CA PHE A 162 -2.17 1.59 2.08
C PHE A 162 -0.66 1.83 1.99
N TYR A 163 0.01 1.72 3.14
CA TYR A 163 1.45 1.72 3.28
C TYR A 163 1.92 0.31 3.64
N ILE A 164 3.03 -0.12 3.03
CA ILE A 164 3.68 -1.40 3.34
C ILE A 164 5.17 -1.18 3.64
N ASN A 165 5.66 -1.88 4.67
CA ASN A 165 7.08 -1.95 4.97
C ASN A 165 7.49 -3.40 5.25
N PHE A 166 8.31 -3.97 4.36
CA PHE A 166 8.75 -5.36 4.47
C PHE A 166 9.66 -5.61 5.68
N LYS A 167 10.56 -4.67 6.00
CA LYS A 167 11.52 -4.80 7.11
C LYS A 167 10.84 -4.78 8.48
N ARG A 168 9.83 -3.92 8.62
CA ARG A 168 9.01 -3.79 9.84
C ARG A 168 7.82 -4.76 9.87
N GLN A 169 7.64 -5.56 8.81
CA GLN A 169 6.56 -6.53 8.64
C GLN A 169 5.18 -5.94 8.97
N LEU A 170 4.84 -4.80 8.35
CA LEU A 170 3.56 -4.15 8.61
C LEU A 170 2.88 -3.61 7.35
N ILE A 171 1.55 -3.56 7.43
CA ILE A 171 0.67 -2.89 6.46
C ILE A 171 -0.34 -2.02 7.23
N ARG A 172 -0.56 -0.80 6.75
CA ARG A 172 -1.55 0.14 7.29
C ARG A 172 -2.42 0.67 6.18
N PHE A 173 -3.73 0.47 6.29
CA PHE A 173 -4.70 1.03 5.35
C PHE A 173 -5.07 2.46 5.74
N ASN A 174 -5.26 3.33 4.74
CA ASN A 174 -5.59 4.74 4.92
C ASN A 174 -7.11 4.92 4.89
N SER A 175 -7.69 5.17 6.05
CA SER A 175 -9.12 5.37 6.24
C SER A 175 -9.70 6.47 5.35
N GLN A 176 -9.01 7.61 5.26
CA GLN A 176 -9.46 8.78 4.53
C GLN A 176 -9.44 8.51 3.03
N ALA A 177 -8.30 8.05 2.52
CA ALA A 177 -8.14 7.75 1.09
C ALA A 177 -9.11 6.65 0.63
N LEU A 178 -9.35 5.63 1.46
CA LEU A 178 -10.32 4.58 1.15
C LEU A 178 -11.77 5.09 1.21
N THR A 179 -12.10 5.99 2.15
CA THR A 179 -13.44 6.61 2.20
C THR A 179 -13.66 7.45 0.95
N ASP A 180 -12.73 8.34 0.64
CA ASP A 180 -12.83 9.24 -0.52
C ASP A 180 -12.91 8.46 -1.83
N LEU A 181 -12.08 7.42 -1.99
CA LEU A 181 -12.07 6.63 -3.21
C LEU A 181 -13.27 5.68 -3.31
N LEU A 182 -13.49 4.83 -2.29
CA LEU A 182 -14.44 3.72 -2.41
C LEU A 182 -15.88 4.11 -2.06
N VAL A 183 -16.06 5.04 -1.12
CA VAL A 183 -17.38 5.43 -0.60
C VAL A 183 -17.89 6.68 -1.28
N VAL A 184 -17.03 7.65 -1.59
CA VAL A 184 -17.43 8.88 -2.28
C VAL A 184 -17.34 8.68 -3.80
N ASP A 185 -16.14 8.58 -4.37
CA ASP A 185 -15.97 8.61 -5.83
C ASP A 185 -16.53 7.35 -6.52
N TYR A 186 -16.08 6.16 -6.13
CA TYR A 186 -16.45 4.92 -6.81
C TYR A 186 -17.91 4.52 -6.59
N SER A 187 -18.55 4.96 -5.51
CA SER A 187 -19.97 4.63 -5.28
C SER A 187 -20.91 5.34 -6.24
N GLU A 188 -20.50 6.49 -6.80
CA GLU A 188 -21.25 7.21 -7.83
C GLU A 188 -21.05 6.63 -9.24
N LYS A 189 -19.91 5.97 -9.46
CA LYS A 189 -19.49 5.49 -10.78
C LYS A 189 -19.76 4.01 -11.02
N PHE A 190 -19.75 3.19 -9.96
CA PHE A 190 -19.78 1.74 -10.06
C PHE A 190 -20.85 1.12 -9.15
N ASP A 191 -21.25 -0.11 -9.49
CA ASP A 191 -22.14 -0.88 -8.63
C ASP A 191 -21.40 -1.45 -7.41
N TYR A 192 -22.15 -1.77 -6.35
CA TYR A 192 -21.61 -2.34 -5.11
C TYR A 192 -20.77 -3.60 -5.38
N LYS A 193 -21.18 -4.45 -6.34
CA LYS A 193 -20.47 -5.69 -6.63
C LYS A 193 -19.06 -5.41 -7.17
N THR A 194 -18.91 -4.40 -8.01
CA THR A 194 -17.63 -4.01 -8.60
C THR A 194 -16.72 -3.39 -7.55
N VAL A 195 -17.22 -2.45 -6.75
CA VAL A 195 -16.42 -1.83 -5.67
C VAL A 195 -16.06 -2.86 -4.61
N LYS A 196 -16.99 -3.76 -4.24
CA LYS A 196 -16.72 -4.83 -3.27
C LYS A 196 -15.65 -5.80 -3.76
N ARG A 197 -15.59 -6.12 -5.06
CA ARG A 197 -14.49 -6.94 -5.61
C ARG A 197 -13.14 -6.25 -5.39
N PHE A 198 -13.05 -4.95 -5.64
CA PHE A 198 -11.81 -4.20 -5.42
C PHE A 198 -11.44 -4.11 -3.94
N GLU A 199 -12.40 -3.86 -3.05
CA GLU A 199 -12.19 -3.95 -1.61
C GLU A 199 -11.70 -5.32 -1.18
N THR A 200 -12.29 -6.39 -1.71
CA THR A 200 -11.91 -7.77 -1.36
C THR A 200 -10.50 -8.09 -1.84
N TYR A 201 -10.08 -7.54 -2.98
CA TYR A 201 -8.69 -7.58 -3.43
C TYR A 201 -7.74 -6.90 -2.44
N LEU A 202 -8.06 -5.69 -1.98
CA LEU A 202 -7.26 -4.97 -0.99
C LEU A 202 -7.14 -5.77 0.33
N VAL A 203 -8.26 -6.31 0.82
CA VAL A 203 -8.27 -7.16 2.02
C VAL A 203 -7.48 -8.46 1.81
N ALA A 204 -7.57 -9.08 0.62
CA ALA A 204 -6.81 -10.30 0.31
C ALA A 204 -5.31 -10.07 0.40
N ILE A 205 -4.79 -8.94 -0.10
CA ILE A 205 -3.37 -8.57 0.05
C ILE A 205 -2.97 -8.64 1.52
N GLY A 206 -3.63 -7.86 2.38
CA GLY A 206 -3.29 -7.82 3.80
C GLY A 206 -3.42 -9.18 4.49
N LYS A 207 -4.44 -9.98 4.14
CA LYS A 207 -4.61 -11.34 4.69
C LYS A 207 -3.45 -12.25 4.32
N TYR A 208 -3.02 -12.27 3.06
CA TYR A 208 -1.90 -13.08 2.62
C TYR A 208 -0.59 -12.69 3.31
N PHE A 209 -0.35 -11.39 3.53
CA PHE A 209 0.80 -10.95 4.32
C PHE A 209 0.77 -11.44 5.77
N LYS A 210 -0.41 -11.39 6.40
CA LYS A 210 -0.61 -11.86 7.77
C LYS A 210 -0.45 -13.37 7.89
N GLU A 211 -1.03 -14.13 6.97
CA GLU A 211 -1.04 -15.60 6.97
C GLU A 211 0.32 -16.18 6.59
N ASP A 212 0.99 -15.63 5.58
CA ASP A 212 2.24 -16.20 5.05
C ASP A 212 3.47 -15.73 5.82
N TYR A 213 3.48 -14.48 6.27
CA TYR A 213 4.68 -13.83 6.80
C TYR A 213 4.51 -13.28 8.22
N GLY A 214 3.32 -13.38 8.82
CA GLY A 214 3.05 -12.87 10.15
C GLY A 214 3.06 -11.35 10.26
N PHE A 215 2.79 -10.63 9.16
CA PHE A 215 2.75 -9.16 9.19
C PHE A 215 1.67 -8.64 10.12
N ASP A 216 1.97 -7.53 10.77
CA ASP A 216 1.00 -6.73 11.50
C ASP A 216 0.20 -5.87 10.51
N VAL A 217 -1.08 -6.21 10.32
CA VAL A 217 -1.95 -5.58 9.33
C VAL A 217 -3.13 -4.91 10.01
N ASP A 218 -3.23 -3.60 9.84
CA ASP A 218 -4.41 -2.81 10.20
C ASP A 218 -5.25 -2.56 8.93
N PHE A 219 -6.29 -3.36 8.75
CA PHE A 219 -7.24 -3.25 7.64
C PHE A 219 -8.16 -2.03 7.73
N ASN A 220 -8.15 -1.32 8.86
CA ASN A 220 -8.96 -0.15 9.11
C ASN A 220 -10.45 -0.42 8.80
N LEU A 221 -11.18 0.48 8.12
CA LEU A 221 -12.60 0.32 7.78
C LEU A 221 -12.97 -0.91 6.93
N LEU A 222 -11.96 -1.65 6.43
CA LEU A 222 -12.13 -2.89 5.66
C LEU A 222 -12.09 -4.16 6.53
N ASP A 223 -11.75 -4.05 7.82
CA ASP A 223 -11.72 -5.20 8.72
C ASP A 223 -13.15 -5.69 9.00
N ALA A 224 -13.50 -6.90 8.56
CA ALA A 224 -14.82 -7.50 8.80
C ALA A 224 -14.90 -8.34 10.09
N SER A 225 -13.81 -8.41 10.87
CA SER A 225 -13.80 -9.11 12.15
C SER A 225 -14.78 -8.48 13.13
N ASN A 226 -15.58 -9.29 13.84
CA ASN A 226 -16.42 -8.78 14.94
C ASN A 226 -15.62 -8.19 16.12
N ASN A 227 -14.30 -8.42 16.15
CA ASN A 227 -13.39 -7.79 17.11
C ASN A 227 -12.82 -6.46 16.60
N ALA A 228 -13.07 -6.09 15.34
CA ALA A 228 -12.64 -4.83 14.77
C ALA A 228 -13.24 -3.66 15.56
N SER A 229 -12.43 -2.62 15.73
CA SER A 229 -12.81 -1.40 16.40
C SER A 229 -12.37 -0.23 15.52
N TYR A 230 -13.32 0.42 14.86
CA TYR A 230 -13.02 1.55 13.99
C TYR A 230 -12.97 2.80 14.86
N GLN A 231 -11.76 3.13 15.31
CA GLN A 231 -11.53 4.26 16.19
C GLN A 231 -11.85 5.58 15.46
N ILE A 232 -12.63 6.44 16.11
CA ILE A 232 -12.93 7.78 15.63
C ILE A 232 -11.73 8.70 15.96
N SER A 233 -11.37 9.56 15.02
CA SER A 233 -10.24 10.50 15.15
C SER A 233 -10.49 11.61 16.18
N SER A 234 -11.74 12.07 16.30
CA SER A 234 -12.14 13.04 17.32
C SER A 234 -12.12 12.43 18.73
N ALA A 235 -11.60 13.19 19.69
CA ALA A 235 -11.65 12.83 21.11
C ALA A 235 -13.03 13.12 21.73
N ASP A 236 -13.79 14.05 21.14
CA ASP A 236 -15.07 14.50 21.66
C ASP A 236 -16.17 13.46 21.41
N GLU A 237 -17.15 13.43 22.30
CA GLU A 237 -18.36 12.64 22.08
C GLU A 237 -19.11 13.15 20.84
N PRO A 238 -19.45 12.28 19.87
CA PRO A 238 -20.11 12.69 18.63
C PRO A 238 -21.62 12.92 18.86
N ARG A 239 -21.99 13.75 19.84
CA ARG A 239 -23.39 13.96 20.28
C ARG A 239 -24.30 14.40 19.14
N GLU A 240 -23.90 15.46 18.43
CA GLU A 240 -24.68 15.99 17.32
C GLU A 240 -24.86 14.95 16.21
N ALA A 241 -23.83 14.14 15.95
CA ALA A 241 -23.93 13.07 14.98
C ALA A 241 -24.87 11.95 15.47
N LEU A 242 -24.81 11.56 16.75
CA LEU A 242 -25.71 10.56 17.32
C LEU A 242 -27.19 11.01 17.31
N ASP A 243 -27.45 12.28 17.62
CA ASP A 243 -28.80 12.85 17.56
C ASP A 243 -29.34 12.84 16.12
N LYS A 244 -28.51 13.21 15.14
CA LYS A 244 -28.88 13.09 13.71
C LYS A 244 -29.14 11.63 13.33
N LEU A 245 -28.29 10.70 13.77
CA LEU A 245 -28.45 9.27 13.48
C LEU A 245 -29.78 8.73 14.02
N PHE A 246 -30.18 9.17 15.22
CA PHE A 246 -31.46 8.79 15.82
C PHE A 246 -32.64 9.20 14.93
N ILE A 247 -32.64 10.44 14.43
CA ILE A 247 -33.71 10.97 13.58
C ILE A 247 -33.76 10.22 12.24
N ILE A 248 -32.65 10.18 11.51
CA ILE A 248 -32.63 9.61 10.16
C ILE A 248 -32.80 8.09 10.15
N SER A 249 -32.39 7.38 11.21
CA SER A 249 -32.58 5.93 11.29
C SER A 249 -34.05 5.59 11.44
N ALA A 250 -34.80 6.37 12.24
CA ALA A 250 -36.25 6.21 12.38
C ALA A 250 -36.97 6.45 11.04
N ASP A 251 -36.59 7.51 10.31
CA ASP A 251 -37.14 7.79 8.97
C ASP A 251 -36.83 6.67 7.97
N ALA A 252 -35.65 6.04 8.08
CA ALA A 252 -35.25 4.89 7.28
C ALA A 252 -35.87 3.55 7.74
N GLY A 253 -36.69 3.55 8.81
CA GLY A 253 -37.37 2.35 9.33
C GLY A 253 -36.48 1.46 10.22
N TYR A 254 -35.41 2.02 10.78
CA TYR A 254 -34.50 1.37 11.71
C TYR A 254 -34.62 1.97 13.11
N MET A 255 -34.30 1.20 14.14
CA MET A 255 -34.35 1.68 15.52
C MET A 255 -32.94 1.82 16.07
N LEU A 256 -32.56 3.05 16.41
CA LEU A 256 -31.41 3.33 17.26
C LEU A 256 -31.84 3.24 18.73
N VAL A 257 -31.19 2.38 19.50
CA VAL A 257 -31.47 2.20 20.93
C VAL A 257 -30.23 2.50 21.77
N ALA A 258 -30.45 3.02 22.97
CA ALA A 258 -29.41 3.09 23.99
C ALA A 258 -29.21 1.67 24.56
N GLY A 259 -28.00 1.13 24.38
CA GLY A 259 -27.56 -0.09 25.04
C GLY A 259 -26.92 0.18 26.40
N GLU A 260 -26.36 -0.86 27.01
CA GLU A 260 -25.67 -0.76 28.29
C GLU A 260 -24.49 0.23 28.25
N SER A 261 -24.27 0.95 29.36
CA SER A 261 -23.14 1.88 29.53
C SER A 261 -23.07 3.00 28.48
N GLY A 262 -24.20 3.46 27.97
CA GLY A 262 -24.27 4.62 27.07
C GLY A 262 -23.85 4.34 25.62
N ARG A 263 -23.76 3.07 25.22
CA ARG A 263 -23.56 2.71 23.80
C ARG A 263 -24.82 3.03 22.99
N ALA A 264 -24.66 3.60 21.80
CA ALA A 264 -25.73 3.65 20.81
C ALA A 264 -25.70 2.38 19.97
N VAL A 265 -26.84 1.72 19.76
CA VAL A 265 -26.95 0.45 19.02
C VAL A 265 -27.99 0.58 17.93
N LEU A 266 -27.57 0.37 16.68
CA LEU A 266 -28.42 0.37 15.50
C LEU A 266 -28.54 -1.07 14.99
N GLN A 267 -29.75 -1.63 15.04
CA GLN A 267 -30.04 -2.95 14.48
C GLN A 267 -30.40 -2.81 13.01
N LEU A 268 -29.64 -3.47 12.14
CA LEU A 268 -29.83 -3.47 10.70
C LEU A 268 -30.39 -4.83 10.22
N LYS A 269 -30.64 -4.93 8.92
CA LYS A 269 -31.14 -6.19 8.33
C LYS A 269 -30.09 -7.30 8.44
N ASN A 270 -30.54 -8.56 8.38
CA ASN A 270 -29.71 -9.76 8.42
C ASN A 270 -28.85 -9.89 9.69
N ASN A 271 -29.41 -9.50 10.85
CA ASN A 271 -28.75 -9.58 12.16
C ASN A 271 -27.41 -8.83 12.23
N VAL A 272 -27.25 -7.79 11.40
CA VAL A 272 -26.11 -6.88 11.47
C VAL A 272 -26.38 -5.83 12.53
N VAL A 273 -25.42 -5.61 13.43
CA VAL A 273 -25.52 -4.63 14.51
C VAL A 273 -24.36 -3.65 14.39
N VAL A 274 -24.69 -2.36 14.32
CA VAL A 274 -23.72 -1.27 14.43
C VAL A 274 -23.80 -0.71 15.84
N SER A 275 -22.65 -0.48 16.48
CA SER A 275 -22.60 0.14 17.80
C SER A 275 -21.57 1.26 17.85
N ILE A 276 -21.94 2.35 18.52
CA ILE A 276 -21.06 3.50 18.76
C ILE A 276 -20.91 3.63 20.27
N LEU A 277 -19.68 3.52 20.77
CA LEU A 277 -19.41 3.50 22.19
C LEU A 277 -18.02 4.04 22.51
N ARG A 278 -17.83 4.42 23.78
CA ARG A 278 -16.53 4.79 24.31
C ARG A 278 -15.81 3.53 24.79
N GLN A 279 -14.63 3.25 24.24
CA GLN A 279 -13.83 2.07 24.56
C GLN A 279 -12.48 2.49 25.14
N ALA A 280 -12.14 1.96 26.33
CA ALA A 280 -10.82 2.12 26.92
C ALA A 280 -9.81 1.14 26.28
N GLU A 281 -8.60 1.62 26.02
CA GLU A 281 -7.45 0.73 25.79
C GLU A 281 -6.96 0.20 27.14
N HIS A 282 -6.80 -1.12 27.25
CA HIS A 282 -6.25 -1.79 28.45
C HIS A 282 -6.89 -1.38 29.79
N ASP A 283 -8.21 -1.15 29.80
CA ASP A 283 -9.00 -0.72 30.96
C ASP A 283 -8.62 0.65 31.57
N ASP A 284 -7.82 1.47 30.87
CA ASP A 284 -7.55 2.87 31.27
C ASP A 284 -8.58 3.82 30.66
N LEU A 285 -9.56 4.21 31.48
CA LEU A 285 -10.64 5.13 31.08
C LEU A 285 -10.12 6.53 30.70
N ASN A 286 -8.91 6.92 31.12
CA ASN A 286 -8.34 8.22 30.74
C ASN A 286 -7.91 8.26 29.26
N ASN A 287 -7.67 7.10 28.65
CA ASN A 287 -7.32 6.96 27.23
C ASN A 287 -8.48 6.39 26.39
N ALA A 288 -9.71 6.45 26.90
CA ALA A 288 -10.85 5.89 26.19
C ALA A 288 -11.30 6.76 25.02
N SER A 289 -11.28 6.19 23.81
CA SER A 289 -11.72 6.82 22.57
C SER A 289 -13.08 6.33 22.11
N TRP A 290 -13.76 7.12 21.28
CA TRP A 290 -14.98 6.70 20.61
C TRP A 290 -14.65 5.74 19.47
N VAL A 291 -15.45 4.67 19.37
CA VAL A 291 -15.26 3.64 18.35
C VAL A 291 -16.61 3.27 17.73
N ILE A 292 -16.56 2.93 16.46
CA ILE A 292 -17.64 2.24 15.76
C ILE A 292 -17.31 0.74 15.77
N LYS A 293 -18.30 -0.09 16.02
CA LYS A 293 -18.22 -1.55 15.91
C LYS A 293 -19.31 -2.08 15.02
N VAL A 294 -18.96 -3.05 14.17
CA VAL A 294 -19.90 -3.79 13.34
C VAL A 294 -19.86 -5.25 13.76
N GLN A 295 -21.02 -5.84 13.96
CA GLN A 295 -21.16 -7.24 14.34
C GLN A 295 -22.15 -7.92 13.42
N ASP A 296 -21.77 -9.06 12.88
CA ASP A 296 -22.66 -9.96 12.13
C ASP A 296 -22.34 -11.42 12.48
N GLU A 297 -23.31 -12.32 12.30
CA GLU A 297 -23.14 -13.75 12.63
C GLU A 297 -21.99 -14.43 11.86
N GLY A 298 -21.65 -13.91 10.67
CA GLY A 298 -20.67 -14.48 9.78
C GLY A 298 -19.26 -13.90 9.87
N HIS A 299 -19.05 -12.79 10.60
CA HIS A 299 -17.80 -12.01 10.62
C HIS A 299 -17.38 -11.60 9.20
N LYS A 300 -18.32 -11.04 8.43
CA LYS A 300 -18.19 -10.76 6.99
C LYS A 300 -18.54 -9.34 6.61
N VAL A 301 -19.12 -8.56 7.52
CA VAL A 301 -19.58 -7.19 7.25
C VAL A 301 -18.63 -6.21 7.91
N ALA A 302 -17.85 -5.48 7.11
CA ALA A 302 -17.00 -4.40 7.58
C ALA A 302 -17.76 -3.06 7.60
N TRP A 303 -17.19 -2.02 8.22
CA TRP A 303 -17.75 -0.66 8.17
C TRP A 303 -17.94 -0.17 6.74
N PHE A 304 -16.99 -0.48 5.84
CA PHE A 304 -17.14 -0.26 4.39
C PHE A 304 -18.48 -0.78 3.84
N ASP A 305 -18.86 -2.02 4.18
CA ASP A 305 -20.07 -2.64 3.68
C ASP A 305 -21.34 -1.92 4.17
N ILE A 306 -21.30 -1.38 5.40
CA ILE A 306 -22.39 -0.60 5.96
C ILE A 306 -22.56 0.69 5.19
N LEU A 307 -21.47 1.44 4.98
CA LEU A 307 -21.48 2.71 4.25
C LEU A 307 -21.98 2.55 2.81
N TYR A 308 -21.75 1.39 2.18
CA TYR A 308 -22.26 1.19 0.82
C TYR A 308 -23.72 0.72 0.79
N LYS A 309 -24.13 -0.19 1.68
CA LYS A 309 -25.47 -0.82 1.62
C LYS A 309 -26.58 0.03 2.21
N TYR A 310 -26.25 0.96 3.10
CA TYR A 310 -27.21 1.77 3.83
C TYR A 310 -26.95 3.25 3.55
N GLU A 311 -27.61 3.77 2.51
CA GLU A 311 -27.45 5.15 2.03
C GLU A 311 -27.63 6.19 3.15
N PHE A 312 -28.64 6.03 4.01
CA PHE A 312 -28.84 6.93 5.15
C PHE A 312 -27.65 6.95 6.14
N ILE A 313 -26.94 5.83 6.30
CA ILE A 313 -25.73 5.76 7.14
C ILE A 313 -24.55 6.39 6.41
N LYS A 314 -24.45 6.17 5.10
CA LYS A 314 -23.44 6.79 4.25
C LYS A 314 -23.50 8.31 4.37
N ASP A 315 -24.66 8.88 4.07
CA ASP A 315 -24.87 10.34 4.04
C ASP A 315 -24.62 10.93 5.42
N TRP A 316 -25.14 10.28 6.46
CA TRP A 316 -24.86 10.64 7.85
C TRP A 316 -23.38 10.63 8.20
N TYR A 317 -22.66 9.59 7.83
CA TYR A 317 -21.25 9.48 8.15
C TYR A 317 -20.45 10.57 7.44
N LEU A 318 -20.72 10.79 6.15
CA LEU A 318 -20.06 11.80 5.32
C LEU A 318 -20.35 13.23 5.80
N ASP A 319 -21.59 13.53 6.19
CA ASP A 319 -22.01 14.84 6.72
C ASP A 319 -21.40 15.17 8.10
N ASN A 320 -20.85 14.16 8.79
CA ASN A 320 -20.32 14.31 10.14
C ASN A 320 -18.84 13.85 10.26
N LEU A 321 -18.09 13.79 9.15
CA LEU A 321 -16.68 13.36 9.15
C LEU A 321 -15.79 14.14 10.13
N THR A 322 -16.09 15.41 10.38
CA THR A 322 -15.36 16.23 11.36
C THR A 322 -15.37 15.63 12.77
N SER A 323 -16.42 14.88 13.12
CA SER A 323 -16.53 14.21 14.42
C SER A 323 -16.47 12.68 14.35
N LEU A 324 -16.61 12.07 13.16
CA LEU A 324 -16.71 10.62 12.99
C LEU A 324 -15.61 9.99 12.14
N ALA A 325 -14.76 10.77 11.47
CA ALA A 325 -13.76 10.21 10.57
C ALA A 325 -12.94 9.13 11.28
N ILE A 326 -12.90 7.93 10.70
CA ILE A 326 -12.12 6.82 11.23
C ILE A 326 -10.64 7.20 11.20
N LYS A 327 -9.95 6.95 12.30
CA LYS A 327 -8.54 7.27 12.48
C LYS A 327 -7.66 6.37 11.60
N SER A 328 -6.68 6.98 10.94
CA SER A 328 -5.55 6.30 10.30
C SER A 328 -4.31 6.37 11.19
N ASP A 329 -3.34 5.48 10.94
CA ASP A 329 -2.05 5.55 11.63
C ASP A 329 -1.25 6.77 11.13
N GLU A 330 -1.29 7.87 11.90
CA GLU A 330 -0.65 9.17 11.63
C GLU A 330 0.87 9.08 11.41
N ARG A 331 1.51 7.98 11.82
CA ARG A 331 2.93 7.76 11.53
C ARG A 331 3.18 7.47 10.06
N PHE A 332 2.14 7.15 9.30
CA PHE A 332 2.22 6.75 7.90
C PHE A 332 1.35 7.61 6.96
N PHE A 333 0.37 8.36 7.46
CA PHE A 333 -0.57 9.13 6.63
C PHE A 333 -0.73 10.58 7.07
#